data_AF-A0A936M0F8-F1
#
_entry.id   AF-A0A936M0F8-F1
#
_cell.length_a   1.000
_cell.length_b   1.000
_cell.length_c   1.000
_cell.angle_alpha   90.00
_cell.angle_beta   90.00
_cell.angle_gamma   90.00
#
_symmetry.space_group_name_H-M   'P 1'
#
loop_
_entity.id
_entity.type
_entity.pdbx_description
1 polymer ?
#
loop_
_entity_poly.entity_id
_entity_poly.type
_entity_poly.pdbx_seq_one_letter_code
_entity_poly.pdbx_strand_id
1 'polypeptide(L)'
;MPEELNVQEWTPAERAAHEDRLRLRKENGVELVPEADDGTGIGSITGGVYGFTYSVGAPDPPLFQKSASRTFEMHKRIDGEIFMVGFATPADAAKVVSAEAADQVSVHPIPAGEANEIVAVPLWRTRWRGQHSTRQDGSVSIRLVAADS
;
A
#
# COMPACT_ATOMS: atom_id res chain seq x y z
N MET A 1 -23.54 11.99 -1.64
CA MET A 1 -23.29 11.97 -0.19
C MET A 1 -22.12 11.03 0.05
N PRO A 2 -21.04 11.45 0.72
CA PRO A 2 -20.07 10.48 1.21
C PRO A 2 -20.75 9.66 2.31
N GLU A 3 -20.66 8.34 2.25
CA GLU A 3 -20.88 7.52 3.44
C GLU A 3 -19.82 7.93 4.44
N GLU A 4 -20.21 8.70 5.46
CA GLU A 4 -19.44 8.79 6.68
C GLU A 4 -19.37 7.36 7.23
N LEU A 5 -18.26 6.67 6.96
CA LEU A 5 -17.98 5.37 7.53
C LEU A 5 -18.13 5.51 9.04
N ASN A 6 -19.15 4.87 9.61
CA ASN A 6 -19.41 4.94 11.03
C ASN A 6 -18.28 4.23 11.78
N VAL A 7 -17.29 5.02 12.22
CA VAL A 7 -16.08 4.57 12.90
C VAL A 7 -16.40 3.78 14.19
N GLN A 8 -17.61 3.94 14.73
CA GLN A 8 -18.08 3.21 15.91
C GLN A 8 -18.32 1.71 15.66
N GLU A 9 -18.53 1.30 14.41
CA GLU A 9 -18.77 -0.11 14.06
C GLU A 9 -17.50 -0.87 13.68
N TRP A 10 -16.35 -0.19 13.65
CA TRP A 10 -15.09 -0.85 13.34
C TRP A 10 -14.73 -1.87 14.43
N THR A 11 -14.26 -3.03 13.99
CA THR A 11 -13.61 -4.00 14.86
C THR A 11 -12.33 -3.39 15.46
N PRO A 12 -11.83 -3.91 16.60
CA PRO A 12 -10.53 -3.48 17.13
C PRO A 12 -9.39 -3.59 16.12
N ALA A 13 -9.41 -4.60 15.26
CA ALA A 13 -8.42 -4.79 14.20
C ALA A 13 -8.50 -3.71 13.12
N GLU A 14 -9.70 -3.32 12.71
CA GLU A 14 -9.90 -2.24 11.72
C GLU A 14 -9.47 -0.87 12.29
N ARG A 15 -9.72 -0.61 13.58
CA ARG A 15 -9.21 0.60 14.25
C ARG A 15 -7.69 0.63 14.30
N ALA A 16 -7.06 -0.46 14.74
CA ALA A 16 -5.59 -0.56 14.77
C ALA A 16 -4.99 -0.36 13.38
N ALA A 17 -5.55 -1.01 12.36
CA ALA A 17 -5.13 -0.86 10.97
C ALA A 17 -5.27 0.58 10.45
N HIS A 18 -6.31 1.29 10.86
CA HIS A 18 -6.48 2.70 10.54
C HIS A 18 -5.42 3.58 11.22
N GLU A 19 -5.19 3.37 12.52
CA GLU A 19 -4.16 4.09 13.29
C GLU A 19 -2.75 3.86 12.71
N ASP A 20 -2.44 2.63 12.31
CA ASP A 20 -1.19 2.27 11.66
C ASP A 20 -0.99 3.00 10.33
N ARG A 21 -2.04 3.12 9.51
CA ARG A 21 -1.98 3.91 8.27
C ARG A 21 -1.77 5.39 8.56
N LEU A 22 -2.49 5.95 9.53
CA LEU A 22 -2.31 7.36 9.92
C LEU A 22 -0.87 7.63 10.38
N ARG A 23 -0.31 6.73 11.19
CA ARG A 23 1.09 6.79 11.62
C ARG A 23 2.02 6.76 10.42
N LEU A 24 1.85 5.80 9.52
CA LEU A 24 2.70 5.63 8.35
C LEU A 24 2.60 6.80 7.34
N ARG A 25 1.42 7.40 7.19
CA ARG A 25 1.24 8.63 6.37
C ARG A 25 2.05 9.77 6.95
N LYS A 26 1.99 9.95 8.28
CA LYS A 26 2.76 10.98 8.98
C LYS A 26 4.27 10.74 8.87
N GLU A 27 4.72 9.49 9.05
CA GLU A 27 6.12 9.10 8.92
C GLU A 27 6.67 9.35 7.50
N ASN A 28 5.87 9.08 6.48
CA ASN A 28 6.25 9.33 5.09
C ASN A 28 6.07 10.80 4.65
N GLY A 29 5.42 11.64 5.46
CA GLY A 29 5.15 13.04 5.12
C GLY A 29 4.23 13.17 3.89
N VAL A 30 3.18 12.34 3.83
CA VAL A 30 2.24 12.32 2.71
C VAL A 30 0.86 12.84 3.09
N GLU A 31 0.24 13.59 2.18
CA GLU A 31 -1.14 14.08 2.29
C GLU A 31 -2.04 13.40 1.26
N LEU A 32 -3.36 13.47 1.43
CA LEU A 32 -4.27 12.84 0.48
C LEU A 32 -4.10 13.49 -0.90
N VAL A 33 -4.09 12.68 -1.96
CA VAL A 33 -4.04 13.17 -3.34
C VAL A 33 -5.09 14.27 -3.57
N PRO A 34 -4.71 15.42 -4.17
CA PRO A 34 -5.67 16.47 -4.47
C PRO A 34 -6.78 16.00 -5.40
N GLU A 35 -7.97 16.62 -5.32
CA GLU A 35 -9.10 16.27 -6.20
C GLU A 35 -8.76 16.49 -7.67
N ALA A 36 -7.95 17.52 -7.97
CA ALA A 36 -7.46 17.81 -9.32
C ALA A 36 -6.58 16.70 -9.90
N ASP A 37 -5.96 15.89 -9.04
CA ASP A 37 -5.07 14.79 -9.40
C ASP A 37 -5.74 13.41 -9.26
N ASP A 38 -7.04 13.35 -8.94
CA ASP A 38 -7.77 12.08 -8.83
C ASP A 38 -7.81 11.34 -10.17
N GLY A 39 -7.40 10.07 -10.14
CA GLY A 39 -7.22 9.23 -11.32
C GLY A 39 -5.91 9.48 -12.08
N THR A 40 -5.05 10.38 -11.62
CA THR A 40 -3.75 10.68 -12.24
C THR A 40 -2.70 9.66 -11.80
N GLY A 41 -1.80 9.30 -12.73
CA GLY A 41 -0.66 8.44 -12.44
C GLY A 41 0.26 9.04 -11.37
N ILE A 42 0.64 8.23 -10.38
CA ILE A 42 1.48 8.64 -9.23
C ILE A 42 2.79 9.33 -9.66
N GLY A 43 3.37 8.95 -10.80
CA GLY A 43 4.57 9.56 -11.35
C GLY A 43 4.40 11.04 -11.70
N SER A 44 3.21 11.43 -12.14
CA SER A 44 2.89 12.79 -12.60
C SER A 44 2.47 13.74 -11.47
N ILE A 45 2.08 13.21 -10.31
CA ILE A 45 1.61 14.01 -9.17
C ILE A 45 2.80 14.62 -8.42
N THR A 46 2.81 15.91 -8.17
CA THR A 46 3.89 16.58 -7.43
C THR A 46 3.67 16.56 -5.93
N GLY A 47 4.75 16.56 -5.14
CA GLY A 47 4.69 16.65 -3.68
C GLY A 47 4.59 15.29 -2.97
N GLY A 48 4.39 15.35 -1.64
CA GLY A 48 4.19 14.18 -0.79
C GLY A 48 2.72 13.79 -0.76
N VAL A 49 2.34 12.73 -1.47
CA VAL A 49 0.93 12.32 -1.61
C VAL A 49 0.70 10.85 -1.28
N TYR A 50 -0.50 10.54 -0.82
CA TYR A 50 -1.03 9.19 -0.78
C TYR A 50 -2.38 9.11 -1.46
N GLY A 51 -2.70 7.93 -1.97
CA GLY A 51 -4.00 7.64 -2.55
C GLY A 51 -4.19 6.14 -2.69
N PHE A 52 -5.32 5.76 -3.28
CA PHE A 52 -5.70 4.37 -3.42
C PHE A 52 -5.61 3.92 -4.87
N THR A 53 -5.21 2.68 -5.12
CA THR A 53 -5.18 2.11 -6.46
C THR A 53 -5.52 0.62 -6.45
N TYR A 54 -6.13 0.15 -7.54
CA TYR A 54 -6.32 -1.28 -7.82
C TYR A 54 -5.23 -1.84 -8.76
N SER A 55 -4.34 -0.98 -9.26
CA SER A 55 -3.37 -1.30 -10.32
C SER A 55 -1.92 -1.17 -9.83
N VAL A 56 -1.61 -1.63 -8.62
CA VAL A 56 -0.28 -1.52 -7.99
C VAL A 56 0.90 -2.01 -8.85
N GLY A 57 0.66 -2.95 -9.76
CA GLY A 57 1.67 -3.46 -10.69
C GLY A 57 1.84 -2.69 -12.00
N ALA A 58 1.04 -1.65 -12.24
CA ALA A 58 1.19 -0.79 -13.40
C ALA A 58 2.48 0.06 -13.27
N PRO A 59 3.13 0.44 -14.39
CA PRO A 59 4.31 1.32 -14.35
C PRO A 59 4.05 2.69 -13.72
N ASP A 60 2.84 3.23 -13.92
CA ASP A 60 2.39 4.49 -13.35
C ASP A 60 0.94 4.35 -12.84
N PRO A 61 0.75 3.77 -11.64
CA PRO A 61 -0.59 3.47 -11.13
C PRO A 61 -1.37 4.76 -10.85
N PRO A 62 -2.63 4.86 -11.31
CA PRO A 62 -3.48 6.00 -10.99
C PRO A 62 -3.84 6.00 -9.50
N LEU A 63 -3.85 7.18 -8.88
CA LEU A 63 -4.26 7.38 -7.49
C LEU A 63 -5.66 7.99 -7.40
N PHE A 64 -6.49 7.43 -6.53
CA PHE A 64 -7.82 7.91 -6.24
C PHE A 64 -7.92 8.36 -4.78
N GLN A 65 -8.73 9.38 -4.49
CA GLN A 65 -8.98 9.87 -3.13
C GLN A 65 -9.75 8.85 -2.28
N LYS A 66 -10.64 8.09 -2.93
CA LYS A 66 -11.52 7.16 -2.25
C LYS A 66 -10.94 5.77 -2.26
N SER A 67 -10.86 5.18 -1.07
CA SER A 67 -10.62 3.75 -0.93
C SER A 67 -11.88 3.00 -1.35
N ALA A 68 -11.71 1.98 -2.18
CA ALA A 68 -12.73 0.98 -2.44
C ALA A 68 -12.30 -0.35 -1.82
N SER A 69 -13.24 -1.29 -1.66
CA SER A 69 -12.86 -2.62 -1.22
C SER A 69 -11.75 -3.19 -2.13
N ARG A 70 -10.67 -3.68 -1.52
CA ARG A 70 -9.53 -4.31 -2.20
C ARG A 70 -8.65 -3.36 -3.04
N THR A 71 -8.63 -2.06 -2.74
CA THR A 71 -7.58 -1.14 -3.24
C THR A 71 -6.42 -1.08 -2.26
N PHE A 72 -5.20 -1.01 -2.78
CA PHE A 72 -4.02 -0.73 -1.98
C PHE A 72 -3.85 0.78 -1.81
N GLU A 73 -3.24 1.16 -0.70
CA GLU A 73 -2.76 2.53 -0.51
C GLU A 73 -1.34 2.63 -1.05
N MET A 74 -1.06 3.72 -1.73
CA MET A 74 0.25 4.02 -2.30
C MET A 74 0.71 5.36 -1.76
N HIS A 75 1.97 5.46 -1.39
CA HIS A 75 2.61 6.70 -0.94
C HIS A 75 3.64 7.13 -1.97
N LYS A 76 3.69 8.41 -2.29
CA LYS A 76 4.82 9.08 -2.95
C LYS A 76 5.36 10.12 -1.99
N ARG A 77 6.59 9.95 -1.55
CA ARG A 77 7.28 10.93 -0.70
C ARG A 77 7.74 12.12 -1.53
N ILE A 78 8.06 13.22 -0.86
CA ILE A 78 8.52 14.46 -1.52
C ILE A 78 9.87 14.29 -2.26
N ASP A 79 10.67 13.30 -1.85
CA ASP A 79 11.91 12.90 -2.54
C ASP A 79 11.65 12.05 -3.80
N GLY A 80 10.38 11.73 -4.09
CA GLY A 80 9.95 10.93 -5.23
C GLY A 80 9.90 9.44 -4.97
N GLU A 81 10.27 8.96 -3.77
CA GLU A 81 10.21 7.54 -3.46
C GLU A 81 8.76 7.07 -3.32
N ILE A 82 8.43 5.95 -3.97
CA ILE A 82 7.08 5.39 -4.00
C ILE A 82 7.02 4.10 -3.19
N PHE A 83 5.99 3.97 -2.36
CA PHE A 83 5.73 2.80 -1.53
C PHE A 83 4.35 2.25 -1.79
N MET A 84 4.24 0.92 -1.79
CA MET A 84 2.97 0.23 -1.62
C MET A 84 2.75 -0.04 -0.14
N VAL A 85 1.57 0.32 0.36
CA VAL A 85 1.16 0.11 1.76
C VAL A 85 0.13 -1.01 1.84
N GLY A 86 0.36 -1.94 2.76
CA GLY A 86 -0.57 -3.03 3.04
C GLY A 86 -0.21 -3.76 4.32
N PHE A 87 -0.77 -4.95 4.49
CA PHE A 87 -0.61 -5.81 5.66
C PHE A 87 0.01 -7.14 5.27
N ALA A 88 0.94 -7.63 6.08
CA ALA A 88 1.63 -8.89 5.88
C ALA A 88 1.64 -9.69 7.19
N THR A 89 1.98 -10.98 7.11
CA THR A 89 2.26 -11.76 8.31
C THR A 89 3.56 -11.28 8.96
N PRO A 90 3.81 -11.51 10.25
CA PRO A 90 5.08 -11.15 10.88
C PRO A 90 6.31 -11.67 10.13
N ALA A 91 6.23 -12.89 9.58
CA ALA A 91 7.31 -13.48 8.78
C ALA A 91 7.55 -12.74 7.46
N ASP A 92 6.49 -12.31 6.78
CA ASP A 92 6.59 -11.56 5.54
C ASP A 92 6.99 -10.09 5.77
N ALA A 93 6.52 -9.47 6.86
CA ALA A 93 6.93 -8.14 7.29
C ALA A 93 8.43 -8.10 7.59
N ALA A 94 8.97 -9.12 8.26
CA ALA A 94 10.41 -9.23 8.50
C ALA A 94 11.23 -9.25 7.20
N LYS A 95 10.74 -9.91 6.13
CA LYS A 95 11.39 -9.93 4.81
C LYS A 95 11.36 -8.56 4.13
N VAL A 96 10.30 -7.78 4.33
CA VAL A 96 10.23 -6.41 3.81
C VAL A 96 11.32 -5.56 4.47
N VAL A 97 11.55 -5.71 5.78
CA VAL A 97 12.53 -4.94 6.54
C VAL A 97 13.97 -5.41 6.32
N SER A 98 14.23 -6.69 6.09
CA SER A 98 15.58 -7.28 6.09
C SER A 98 16.54 -6.77 5.02
N ALA A 99 16.09 -5.88 4.11
CA ALA A 99 16.84 -5.41 2.94
C ALA A 99 17.29 -6.52 1.97
N GLU A 100 17.02 -7.79 2.27
CA GLU A 100 17.37 -8.94 1.42
C GLU A 100 16.34 -9.15 0.30
N ALA A 101 16.75 -9.95 -0.68
CA ALA A 101 15.81 -10.45 -1.69
C ALA A 101 14.88 -11.50 -1.07
N ALA A 102 13.62 -11.51 -1.50
CA ALA A 102 12.64 -12.49 -1.05
C ALA A 102 11.78 -12.94 -2.23
N ASP A 103 11.68 -14.26 -2.43
CA ASP A 103 11.00 -14.80 -3.61
C ASP A 103 9.47 -14.71 -3.59
N GLN A 104 8.91 -14.63 -2.39
CA GLN A 104 7.47 -14.63 -2.14
C GLN A 104 7.17 -13.90 -0.83
N VAL A 105 6.48 -12.77 -0.99
CA VAL A 105 5.90 -11.95 0.09
C VAL A 105 4.44 -11.71 -0.27
N SER A 106 3.52 -12.05 0.63
CA SER A 106 2.09 -11.78 0.46
C SER A 106 1.75 -10.46 1.14
N VAL A 107 1.14 -9.53 0.40
CA VAL A 107 0.69 -8.25 0.95
C VAL A 107 -0.80 -8.10 0.70
N HIS A 108 -1.55 -7.80 1.75
CA HIS A 108 -2.99 -7.63 1.72
C HIS A 108 -3.35 -6.13 1.81
N PRO A 109 -4.39 -5.67 1.11
CA PRO A 109 -4.83 -4.28 1.18
C PRO A 109 -5.54 -3.96 2.49
N ILE A 110 -5.94 -4.95 3.28
CA ILE A 110 -6.55 -4.83 4.61
C ILE A 110 -6.06 -6.00 5.48
N PRO A 111 -6.15 -5.93 6.82
CA PRO A 111 -5.78 -7.05 7.67
C PRO A 111 -6.58 -8.32 7.32
N ALA A 112 -5.92 -9.46 7.27
CA ALA A 112 -6.56 -10.74 6.94
C ALA A 112 -5.86 -11.91 7.64
N GLY A 113 -6.55 -12.58 8.56
CA GLY A 113 -5.97 -13.69 9.34
C GLY A 113 -4.74 -13.24 10.13
N GLU A 114 -3.61 -13.90 9.90
CA GLU A 114 -2.31 -13.54 10.50
C GLU A 114 -1.62 -12.34 9.82
N ALA A 115 -2.14 -11.85 8.69
CA ALA A 115 -1.60 -10.68 8.01
C ALA A 115 -2.15 -9.39 8.64
N ASN A 116 -1.59 -9.01 9.78
CA ASN A 116 -2.00 -7.84 10.57
C ASN A 116 -0.87 -6.82 10.79
N GLU A 117 0.35 -7.08 10.32
CA GLU A 117 1.49 -6.16 10.42
C GLU A 117 1.50 -5.20 9.23
N ILE A 118 1.45 -3.89 9.48
CA ILE A 118 1.54 -2.89 8.42
C ILE A 118 2.95 -2.87 7.81
N VAL A 119 3.01 -2.84 6.49
CA VAL A 119 4.26 -2.74 5.73
C VAL A 119 4.19 -1.62 4.70
N ALA A 120 5.31 -0.91 4.54
CA ALA A 120 5.56 -0.01 3.43
C ALA A 120 6.65 -0.63 2.55
N VAL A 121 6.28 -1.10 1.37
CA VAL A 121 7.20 -1.75 0.44
C VAL A 121 7.65 -0.75 -0.61
N PRO A 122 8.94 -0.38 -0.70
CA PRO A 122 9.42 0.49 -1.77
C PRO A 122 9.15 -0.15 -3.13
N LEU A 123 8.51 0.59 -4.04
CA LEU A 123 8.02 0.04 -5.30
C LEU A 123 9.17 -0.47 -6.18
N TRP A 124 10.34 0.19 -6.13
CA TRP A 124 11.54 -0.24 -6.84
C TRP A 124 12.05 -1.61 -6.38
N ARG A 125 11.79 -2.02 -5.12
CA ARG A 125 12.10 -3.36 -4.61
C ARG A 125 11.13 -4.43 -5.11
N THR A 126 9.96 -4.05 -5.62
CA THR A 126 8.94 -5.01 -6.01
C THR A 126 9.15 -5.52 -7.44
N ARG A 127 8.97 -6.83 -7.61
CA ARG A 127 8.81 -7.47 -8.91
C ARG A 127 7.52 -8.28 -8.87
N TRP A 128 6.61 -7.91 -9.77
CA TRP A 128 5.29 -8.51 -9.88
C TRP A 128 5.39 -9.87 -10.59
N ARG A 129 4.89 -10.93 -9.96
CA ARG A 129 4.78 -12.23 -10.60
C ARG A 129 3.49 -12.28 -11.43
N GLY A 130 3.61 -12.03 -12.74
CA GLY A 130 2.54 -12.27 -13.72
C GLY A 130 1.61 -11.07 -13.97
N GLN A 131 1.07 -11.01 -15.20
CA GLN A 131 0.27 -9.90 -15.72
C GLN A 131 -1.16 -9.86 -15.19
N HIS A 132 -1.56 -10.84 -14.39
CA HIS A 132 -2.84 -10.92 -13.72
C HIS A 132 -2.53 -11.39 -12.31
N SER A 133 -2.67 -10.52 -11.31
CA SER A 133 -2.85 -10.99 -9.95
C SER A 133 -4.16 -11.78 -9.96
N THR A 134 -4.11 -13.08 -10.21
CA THR A 134 -5.22 -13.96 -9.91
C THR A 134 -5.42 -13.79 -8.41
N ARG A 135 -6.45 -13.02 -8.04
CA ARG A 135 -6.85 -12.74 -6.66
C ARG A 135 -7.31 -14.05 -6.02
N GLN A 136 -6.39 -14.93 -5.65
CA GLN A 136 -6.67 -15.86 -4.58
C GLN A 136 -6.51 -15.07 -3.28
N ASP A 137 -7.57 -15.04 -2.49
CA ASP A 137 -7.57 -14.57 -1.09
C ASP A 137 -7.36 -13.07 -0.85
N GLY A 138 -7.50 -12.25 -1.90
CA GLY A 138 -7.53 -10.79 -1.74
C GLY A 138 -6.16 -10.13 -1.47
N SER A 139 -5.05 -10.86 -1.64
CA SER A 139 -3.69 -10.34 -1.54
C SER A 139 -3.02 -10.17 -2.91
N VAL A 140 -1.83 -9.57 -2.89
CA VAL A 140 -0.87 -9.60 -3.99
C VAL A 140 0.38 -10.35 -3.55
N SER A 141 0.93 -11.18 -4.43
CA SER A 141 2.22 -11.83 -4.21
C SER A 141 3.30 -11.10 -5.00
N ILE A 142 4.33 -10.65 -4.29
CA ILE A 142 5.47 -9.94 -4.85
C ILE A 142 6.77 -10.68 -4.57
N ARG A 143 7.74 -10.50 -5.46
CA ARG A 143 9.15 -10.77 -5.17
C ARG A 143 9.82 -9.46 -4.76
N LEU A 144 10.65 -9.51 -3.73
CA LEU A 144 11.51 -8.40 -3.33
C LEU A 144 12.91 -8.60 -3.93
N VAL A 145 13.48 -7.53 -4.48
CA VAL A 145 14.92 -7.44 -4.74
C VAL A 145 15.63 -6.87 -3.52
N ALA A 146 16.92 -7.22 -3.39
CA ALA A 146 17.76 -6.69 -2.33
C ALA A 146 17.86 -5.16 -2.43
N ALA A 147 18.00 -4.49 -1.30
CA ALA A 147 18.32 -3.08 -1.31
C ALA A 147 19.79 -2.90 -1.70
N ASP A 148 20.07 -1.99 -2.63
CA ASP A 148 21.45 -1.65 -2.98
C ASP A 148 22.12 -1.03 -1.73
N SER A 149 23.25 -1.62 -1.32
CA SER A 149 24.03 -1.20 -0.13
C SER A 149 24.86 0.05 -0.39
#